data_AF-B4FPH4-F1
#
_entry.id   AF-B4FPH4-F1
#
_cell.length_a   1.000
_cell.length_b   1.000
_cell.length_c   1.000
_cell.angle_alpha   90.00
_cell.angle_beta   90.00
_cell.angle_gamma   90.00
#
_symmetry.space_group_name_H-M   'P 1'
#
loop_
_entity.id
_entity.type
_entity.pdbx_description
1 polymer ?
#
loop_
_entity_poly.entity_id
_entity_poly.type
_entity_poly.pdbx_seq_one_letter_code
_entity_poly.pdbx_strand_id
1 'polypeptide(L)'
;MLPDATSCTALTSALYSTVSEDDVLHRLLKVDVQVSSRDPCCIEVALRCLAAEGDGYGLHEANDGGLLAAVMAAGFKGELSRFQPGVSMAISRLDAWYSDRSGSVESTAAYIIRGLCRRCCLPETILRSMQACIALSAAGDDLDYSLDKCDELVELVGSAESGMMHLFSQQQLQEFLIFEREYLICTMEFEEDRLPCDG
;
A
#
# COMPACT_ATOMS: atom_id res chain seq x y z
N MET A 1 12.69 0.57 22.12
CA MET A 1 14.15 0.73 21.93
C MET A 1 14.38 2.03 21.19
N LEU A 2 15.49 2.73 21.46
CA LEU A 2 15.92 3.85 20.62
C LEU A 2 16.53 3.30 19.33
N PRO A 3 16.32 3.96 18.17
CA PRO A 3 16.97 3.58 16.93
C PRO A 3 18.48 3.82 17.01
N ASP A 4 19.25 2.96 16.34
CA ASP A 4 20.71 3.03 16.26
C ASP A 4 21.21 2.89 14.80
N ALA A 5 22.53 2.98 14.61
CA ALA A 5 23.14 2.84 13.29
C ALA A 5 22.86 1.48 12.64
N THR A 6 22.75 0.43 13.45
CA THR A 6 22.39 -0.92 13.00
C THR A 6 20.98 -0.94 12.41
N SER A 7 20.03 -0.34 13.12
CA SER A 7 18.63 -0.20 12.71
C SER A 7 18.51 0.60 11.41
N CYS A 8 19.28 1.69 11.29
CA CYS A 8 19.31 2.50 10.06
C CYS A 8 19.85 1.71 8.88
N THR A 9 20.96 0.99 9.06
CA THR A 9 21.57 0.17 8.00
C THR A 9 20.64 -0.97 7.56
N ALA A 10 19.98 -1.62 8.51
CA ALA A 10 19.00 -2.66 8.24
C ALA A 10 17.81 -2.09 7.45
N LEU A 11 17.31 -0.91 7.82
CA LEU A 11 16.20 -0.25 7.12
C LEU A 11 16.60 0.17 5.71
N THR A 12 17.80 0.73 5.53
CA THR A 12 18.33 1.05 4.19
C THR A 12 18.33 -0.18 3.29
N SER A 13 18.90 -1.30 3.76
CA SER A 13 18.96 -2.55 3.01
C SER A 13 17.56 -3.09 2.68
N ALA A 14 16.65 -3.03 3.64
CA ALA A 14 15.28 -3.48 3.47
C ALA A 14 14.47 -2.61 2.50
N LEU A 15 14.70 -1.30 2.46
CA LEU A 15 14.06 -0.42 1.49
C LEU A 15 14.58 -0.68 0.08
N TYR A 16 15.89 -0.90 -0.10
CA TYR A 16 16.44 -1.31 -1.41
C TYR A 16 15.90 -2.66 -1.88
N SER A 17 15.61 -3.60 -0.97
CA SER A 17 15.08 -4.91 -1.36
C SER A 17 13.63 -4.89 -1.86
N THR A 18 12.94 -3.75 -1.75
CA THR A 18 11.58 -3.58 -2.27
C THR A 18 11.53 -3.31 -3.77
N VAL A 19 12.68 -3.04 -4.40
CA VAL A 19 12.79 -2.63 -5.80
C VAL A 19 13.74 -3.54 -6.57
N SER A 20 13.59 -3.59 -7.88
CA SER A 20 14.48 -4.36 -8.75
C SER A 20 15.86 -3.70 -8.88
N GLU A 21 16.90 -4.50 -9.15
CA GLU A 21 18.23 -3.96 -9.45
C GLU A 21 18.20 -3.01 -10.65
N ASP A 22 17.36 -3.32 -11.65
CA ASP A 22 17.17 -2.48 -12.83
C ASP A 22 16.61 -1.10 -12.45
N ASP A 23 15.60 -1.03 -11.58
CA ASP A 23 15.05 0.25 -11.11
C ASP A 23 16.09 1.05 -10.34
N VAL A 24 16.87 0.39 -9.47
CA VAL A 24 17.94 1.06 -8.71
C VAL A 24 18.96 1.72 -9.65
N LEU A 25 19.39 1.00 -10.69
CA LEU A 25 20.39 1.47 -11.64
C LEU A 25 19.83 2.54 -12.58
N HIS A 26 18.70 2.29 -13.23
CA HIS A 26 18.16 3.20 -14.25
C HIS A 26 17.55 4.46 -13.65
N ARG A 27 16.93 4.34 -12.47
CA ARG A 27 16.33 5.48 -11.77
C ARG A 27 17.32 6.14 -10.82
N LEU A 28 18.56 5.64 -10.71
CA LEU A 28 19.57 6.13 -9.77
C LEU A 28 19.01 6.26 -8.35
N LEU A 29 18.28 5.24 -7.91
CA LEU A 29 17.63 5.26 -6.60
C LEU A 29 18.70 5.36 -5.51
N LYS A 30 18.49 6.30 -4.59
CA LYS A 30 19.26 6.47 -3.37
C LYS A 30 18.33 6.43 -2.17
N VAL A 31 18.75 5.65 -1.18
CA VAL A 31 18.09 5.51 0.11
C VAL A 31 19.09 5.92 1.18
N ASP A 32 18.78 7.00 1.88
CA ASP A 32 19.56 7.49 3.02
C ASP A 32 18.69 7.38 4.28
N VAL A 33 19.20 6.66 5.28
CA VAL A 33 18.52 6.45 6.56
C VAL A 33 19.47 6.80 7.69
N GLN A 34 19.01 7.65 8.61
CA GLN A 34 19.81 8.07 9.76
C GLN A 34 18.93 8.35 10.98
N VAL A 35 19.50 8.24 12.18
CA VAL A 35 18.83 8.71 13.40
C VAL A 35 18.71 10.24 13.31
N SER A 36 17.54 10.79 13.64
CA SER A 36 17.35 12.23 13.57
C SER A 36 18.25 12.94 14.57
N SER A 37 18.94 13.98 14.09
CA SER A 37 19.73 14.86 14.94
C SER A 37 18.88 15.74 15.85
N ARG A 38 17.58 15.90 15.55
CA ARG A 38 16.64 16.74 16.30
C ARG A 38 15.88 15.96 17.37
N ASP A 39 15.56 14.69 17.07
CA ASP A 39 14.89 13.78 17.99
C ASP A 39 15.52 12.38 17.89
N PRO A 40 16.34 11.97 18.87
CA PRO A 40 16.98 10.65 18.88
C PRO A 40 16.00 9.46 18.91
N CYS A 41 14.71 9.69 19.17
CA CYS A 41 13.68 8.66 19.08
C CYS A 41 13.20 8.41 17.64
N CYS A 42 13.54 9.30 16.71
CA CYS A 42 13.08 9.28 15.33
C CYS A 42 14.19 8.87 14.35
N ILE A 43 13.77 8.29 13.22
CA ILE A 43 14.61 8.02 12.06
C ILE A 43 14.19 8.96 10.94
N GLU A 44 15.17 9.53 10.24
CA GLU A 44 14.98 10.27 9.00
C GLU A 44 15.27 9.34 7.83
N VAL A 45 14.31 9.26 6.90
CA VAL A 45 14.42 8.48 5.67
C VAL A 45 14.32 9.46 4.51
N ALA A 46 15.36 9.51 3.67
CA ALA A 46 15.36 10.28 2.44
C ALA A 46 15.52 9.33 1.25
N LEU A 47 14.54 9.37 0.34
CA LEU A 47 14.58 8.65 -0.92
C LEU A 47 14.77 9.64 -2.08
N ARG A 48 15.60 9.28 -3.05
CA ARG A 48 15.80 10.08 -4.26
C ARG A 48 15.95 9.18 -5.48
N CYS A 49 15.29 9.53 -6.57
CA CYS A 49 15.49 8.91 -7.86
C CYS A 49 15.36 9.95 -8.98
N LEU A 50 15.79 9.60 -10.19
CA LEU A 50 15.41 10.31 -11.40
C LEU A 50 13.90 10.24 -11.56
N ALA A 51 13.29 11.39 -11.84
CA ALA A 51 11.86 11.47 -12.10
C ALA A 51 11.52 10.84 -13.46
N ALA A 52 10.41 10.14 -13.51
CA ALA A 52 9.80 9.56 -14.70
C ALA A 52 8.30 9.84 -14.71
N GLU A 53 7.65 9.52 -15.84
CA GLU A 53 6.19 9.49 -15.90
C GLU A 53 5.65 8.52 -14.84
N GLY A 54 4.68 8.98 -14.06
CA GLY A 54 4.20 8.21 -12.91
C GLY A 54 4.74 8.67 -11.54
N ASP A 55 5.78 9.50 -11.43
CA ASP A 55 6.20 10.04 -10.11
C ASP A 55 5.57 11.41 -9.78
N GLY A 56 4.33 11.62 -10.20
CA GLY A 56 3.66 12.94 -10.14
C GLY A 56 3.95 13.87 -11.32
N TYR A 57 4.66 13.38 -12.34
CA TYR A 57 4.71 14.00 -13.67
C TYR A 57 3.65 13.36 -14.58
N GLY A 58 2.88 14.17 -15.31
CA GLY A 58 1.88 13.71 -16.29
C GLY A 58 0.41 13.97 -15.91
N LEU A 59 -0.54 13.37 -16.64
CA LEU A 59 -1.98 13.44 -16.34
C LEU A 59 -2.32 12.60 -15.09
N HIS A 60 -3.24 13.13 -14.27
CA HIS A 60 -3.11 13.01 -12.81
C HIS A 60 -4.08 12.08 -12.09
N GLU A 61 -4.96 11.37 -12.80
CA GLU A 61 -6.10 10.70 -12.17
C GLU A 61 -5.79 9.28 -11.68
N ALA A 62 -4.85 8.58 -12.33
CA ALA A 62 -4.48 7.20 -12.01
C ALA A 62 -3.09 7.03 -11.40
N ASN A 63 -2.40 8.12 -11.07
CA ASN A 63 -1.01 8.06 -10.61
C ASN A 63 -0.90 7.49 -9.17
N ASP A 64 0.00 6.53 -8.98
CA ASP A 64 0.24 5.79 -7.74
C ASP A 64 1.50 6.26 -6.97
N GLY A 65 2.08 7.40 -7.38
CA GLY A 65 3.25 8.03 -6.80
C GLY A 65 4.57 7.37 -7.21
N GLY A 66 4.52 6.43 -8.15
CA GLY A 66 5.68 5.82 -8.79
C GLY A 66 6.59 5.08 -7.82
N LEU A 67 7.89 5.10 -8.12
CA LEU A 67 8.88 4.27 -7.42
C LEU A 67 9.01 4.66 -5.94
N LEU A 68 9.07 5.96 -5.64
CA LEU A 68 9.27 6.44 -4.28
C LEU A 68 8.08 6.12 -3.38
N ALA A 69 6.85 6.27 -3.89
CA ALA A 69 5.67 5.91 -3.14
C ALA A 69 5.57 4.39 -2.93
N ALA A 70 5.98 3.57 -3.90
CA ALA A 70 6.00 2.12 -3.76
C ALA A 70 6.96 1.66 -2.63
N VAL A 71 8.20 2.17 -2.63
CA VAL A 71 9.20 1.88 -1.59
C VAL A 71 8.70 2.27 -0.20
N MET A 72 8.18 3.49 -0.06
CA MET A 72 7.66 3.96 1.23
C MET A 72 6.42 3.18 1.67
N ALA A 73 5.54 2.80 0.74
CA ALA A 73 4.35 2.03 1.06
C ALA A 73 4.71 0.65 1.65
N ALA A 74 5.70 -0.05 1.08
CA ALA A 74 6.19 -1.31 1.65
C ALA A 74 6.72 -1.12 3.09
N GLY A 75 7.40 0.00 3.35
CA GLY A 75 7.81 0.41 4.69
C GLY A 75 6.64 0.58 5.66
N PHE A 76 5.63 1.36 5.28
CA PHE A 76 4.48 1.67 6.14
C PHE A 76 3.53 0.51 6.35
N LYS A 77 3.39 -0.37 5.37
CA LYS A 77 2.60 -1.60 5.48
C LYS A 77 3.30 -2.67 6.33
N GLY A 78 4.58 -2.48 6.67
CA GLY A 78 5.36 -3.47 7.42
C GLY A 78 5.77 -4.67 6.57
N GLU A 79 5.84 -4.51 5.26
CA GLU A 79 6.08 -5.57 4.26
C GLU A 79 7.57 -5.65 3.84
N LEU A 80 8.44 -4.97 4.58
CA LEU A 80 9.88 -4.97 4.31
C LEU A 80 10.49 -6.34 4.58
N SER A 81 10.98 -6.99 3.52
CA SER A 81 11.57 -8.32 3.61
C SER A 81 12.75 -8.34 4.59
N ARG A 82 12.74 -9.29 5.53
CA ARG A 82 13.81 -9.52 6.52
C ARG A 82 14.08 -8.34 7.46
N PHE A 83 13.21 -7.34 7.49
CA PHE A 83 13.29 -6.24 8.44
C PHE A 83 12.39 -6.54 9.63
N GLN A 84 13.00 -7.01 10.72
CA GLN A 84 12.31 -7.25 11.99
C GLN A 84 13.04 -6.49 13.11
N PRO A 85 12.85 -5.18 13.24
CA PRO A 85 13.70 -4.40 14.13
C PRO A 85 13.12 -4.32 15.54
N GLY A 86 11.93 -4.86 15.79
CA GLY A 86 11.19 -4.55 17.02
C GLY A 86 10.85 -3.05 17.12
N VAL A 87 10.80 -2.35 15.99
CA VAL A 87 10.49 -0.92 15.88
C VAL A 87 9.26 -0.78 14.98
N SER A 88 8.21 -0.14 15.49
CA SER A 88 7.04 0.26 14.70
C SER A 88 7.36 1.57 13.98
N MET A 89 7.23 1.61 12.66
CA MET A 89 7.37 2.86 11.90
C MET A 89 6.07 3.66 12.01
N ALA A 90 6.13 4.83 12.62
CA ALA A 90 5.05 5.80 12.63
C ALA A 90 5.50 7.05 11.88
N ILE A 91 4.62 7.60 11.03
CA ILE A 91 4.92 8.79 10.25
C ILE A 91 4.80 10.01 11.16
N SER A 92 5.92 10.66 11.45
CA SER A 92 5.91 11.95 12.13
C SER A 92 5.73 13.10 11.15
N ARG A 93 6.45 13.06 10.03
CA ARG A 93 6.46 14.07 8.97
C ARG A 93 6.75 13.41 7.63
N LEU A 94 6.15 13.95 6.58
CA LEU A 94 6.32 13.45 5.22
C LEU A 94 6.18 14.62 4.26
N ASP A 95 7.16 14.74 3.37
CA ASP A 95 7.20 15.78 2.35
C ASP A 95 7.88 15.22 1.09
N ALA A 96 7.57 15.78 -0.08
CA ALA A 96 8.17 15.38 -1.35
C ALA A 96 8.39 16.58 -2.27
N TRP A 97 9.52 16.58 -2.96
CA TRP A 97 9.93 17.69 -3.84
C TRP A 97 10.66 17.19 -5.07
N TYR A 98 10.56 17.99 -6.13
CA TYR A 98 11.47 17.90 -7.27
C TYR A 98 12.73 18.71 -6.97
N SER A 99 13.86 18.14 -7.37
CA SER A 99 15.16 18.80 -7.28
C SER A 99 15.88 18.76 -8.62
N ASP A 100 16.63 19.82 -8.92
CA ASP A 100 17.52 19.83 -10.07
C ASP A 100 18.77 18.94 -9.86
N ARG A 101 19.68 18.93 -10.85
CA ARG A 101 20.95 18.18 -10.75
C ARG A 101 21.90 18.73 -9.68
N SER A 102 21.71 19.97 -9.24
CA SER A 102 22.51 20.59 -8.16
C SER A 102 21.97 20.23 -6.78
N GLY A 103 20.78 19.62 -6.70
CA GLY A 103 20.08 19.30 -5.46
C GLY A 103 19.25 20.46 -4.91
N SER A 104 19.10 21.54 -5.68
CA SER A 104 18.23 22.66 -5.33
C SER A 104 16.77 22.21 -5.47
N VAL A 105 15.97 22.48 -4.44
CA VAL A 105 14.54 22.18 -4.44
C VAL A 105 13.81 23.17 -5.35
N GLU A 106 13.07 22.66 -6.32
CA GLU A 106 12.34 23.48 -7.29
C GLU A 106 10.87 23.66 -6.89
N SER A 107 10.14 22.55 -6.72
CA SER A 107 8.71 22.56 -6.45
C SER A 107 8.27 21.32 -5.69
N THR A 108 7.06 21.36 -5.12
CA THR A 108 6.49 20.24 -4.37
C THR A 108 6.05 19.12 -5.32
N ALA A 109 6.39 17.88 -4.97
CA ALA A 109 5.99 16.68 -5.68
C ALA A 109 4.76 16.05 -5.00
N ALA A 110 3.66 16.82 -4.93
CA ALA A 110 2.48 16.48 -4.14
C ALA A 110 1.86 15.12 -4.48
N TYR A 111 2.01 14.67 -5.72
CA TYR A 111 1.42 13.42 -6.20
C TYR A 111 2.18 12.17 -5.76
N ILE A 112 3.45 12.29 -5.37
CA ILE A 112 4.15 11.20 -4.67
C ILE A 112 3.45 10.93 -3.34
N ILE A 113 3.12 11.99 -2.60
CA ILE A 113 2.38 11.88 -1.33
C ILE A 113 0.98 11.33 -1.56
N ARG A 114 0.26 11.84 -2.57
CA ARG A 114 -1.08 11.34 -2.93
C ARG A 114 -1.03 9.85 -3.30
N GLY A 115 -0.07 9.44 -4.12
CA GLY A 115 0.15 8.06 -4.52
C GLY A 115 0.46 7.15 -3.34
N LEU A 116 1.30 7.60 -2.42
CA LEU A 116 1.59 6.88 -1.17
C LEU A 116 0.33 6.69 -0.33
N CYS A 117 -0.46 7.74 -0.13
CA CYS A 117 -1.75 7.63 0.56
C CYS A 117 -2.69 6.63 -0.14
N ARG A 118 -2.75 6.65 -1.48
CA ARG A 118 -3.56 5.68 -2.24
C ARG A 118 -3.10 4.25 -1.99
N ARG A 119 -1.78 3.99 -2.11
CA ARG A 119 -1.19 2.66 -1.88
C ARG A 119 -1.40 2.16 -0.46
N CYS A 120 -1.33 3.03 0.55
CA CYS A 120 -1.47 2.62 1.95
C CYS A 120 -2.93 2.52 2.41
N CYS A 121 -3.82 3.40 1.93
CA CYS A 121 -5.16 3.53 2.49
C CYS A 121 -6.24 2.83 1.67
N LEU A 122 -6.18 2.86 0.33
CA LEU A 122 -7.26 2.31 -0.50
C LEU A 122 -7.34 0.78 -0.39
N PRO A 123 -6.24 0.01 -0.55
CA PRO A 123 -6.27 -1.43 -0.36
C PRO A 123 -6.80 -1.82 1.03
N GLU A 124 -6.32 -1.14 2.07
CA GLU A 124 -6.73 -1.42 3.45
C GLU A 124 -8.22 -1.13 3.66
N THR A 125 -8.72 -0.03 3.11
CA THR A 125 -10.14 0.32 3.20
C THR A 125 -11.00 -0.74 2.52
N ILE A 126 -10.59 -1.23 1.34
CA ILE A 126 -11.29 -2.28 0.62
C ILE A 126 -11.28 -3.59 1.41
N LEU A 127 -10.10 -4.02 1.89
CA LEU A 127 -9.94 -5.25 2.68
C LEU A 127 -10.82 -5.23 3.95
N ARG A 128 -10.81 -4.12 4.70
CA ARG A 128 -11.66 -3.98 5.90
C ARG A 128 -13.14 -3.89 5.56
N SER A 129 -13.48 -3.32 4.41
CA SER A 129 -14.88 -3.29 3.94
C SER A 129 -15.37 -4.69 3.59
N MET A 130 -14.58 -5.48 2.86
CA MET A 130 -14.92 -6.88 2.57
C MET A 130 -15.03 -7.70 3.85
N GLN A 131 -14.06 -7.58 4.76
CA GLN A 131 -14.08 -8.27 6.05
C GLN A 131 -15.34 -7.92 6.87
N ALA A 132 -15.74 -6.64 6.88
CA ALA A 132 -16.95 -6.21 7.56
C ALA A 132 -18.22 -6.78 6.89
N CYS A 133 -18.28 -6.79 5.55
CA CYS A 133 -19.42 -7.35 4.82
C CYS A 133 -19.59 -8.84 5.09
N ILE A 134 -18.49 -9.61 5.09
CA ILE A 134 -18.48 -11.05 5.41
C ILE A 134 -18.87 -11.31 6.88
N ALA A 135 -18.45 -10.46 7.81
CA ALA A 135 -18.84 -10.59 9.21
C ALA A 135 -20.34 -10.29 9.43
N LEU A 136 -20.88 -9.30 8.72
CA LEU A 136 -22.30 -8.93 8.78
C LEU A 136 -23.18 -10.01 8.14
N SER A 137 -22.75 -10.59 7.02
CA SER A 137 -23.47 -11.70 6.38
C SER A 137 -23.58 -12.90 7.31
N ALA A 138 -22.49 -13.25 8.01
CA ALA A 138 -22.49 -14.33 9.01
C ALA A 138 -23.38 -14.05 10.24
N ALA A 139 -23.66 -12.78 10.55
CA ALA A 139 -24.54 -12.39 11.65
C ALA A 139 -26.03 -12.43 11.29
N GLY A 140 -26.37 -12.63 10.01
CA GLY A 140 -27.75 -12.70 9.51
C GLY A 140 -28.42 -11.35 9.27
N ASP A 141 -27.69 -10.24 9.38
CA ASP A 141 -28.20 -8.88 9.13
C ASP A 141 -27.99 -8.50 7.66
N ASP A 142 -29.06 -8.05 6.99
CA ASP A 142 -29.05 -7.48 5.62
C ASP A 142 -28.15 -8.22 4.61
N LEU A 143 -28.27 -9.55 4.59
CA LEU A 143 -27.42 -10.48 3.83
C LEU A 143 -27.35 -10.14 2.34
N ASP A 144 -28.48 -9.93 1.66
CA ASP A 144 -28.53 -9.53 0.25
C ASP A 144 -27.74 -8.23 -0.01
N TYR A 145 -27.91 -7.21 0.86
CA TYR A 145 -27.24 -5.91 0.70
C TYR A 145 -25.72 -6.01 0.95
N SER A 146 -25.31 -6.78 1.95
CA SER A 146 -23.89 -6.97 2.28
C SER A 146 -23.14 -7.71 1.16
N LEU A 147 -23.78 -8.71 0.56
CA LEU A 147 -23.21 -9.49 -0.54
C LEU A 147 -23.08 -8.63 -1.82
N ASP A 148 -24.10 -7.83 -2.17
CA ASP A 148 -24.04 -6.88 -3.29
C ASP A 148 -22.84 -5.91 -3.16
N LYS A 149 -22.49 -5.50 -1.94
CA LYS A 149 -21.33 -4.63 -1.69
C LYS A 149 -19.99 -5.32 -1.90
N CYS A 150 -19.89 -6.62 -1.61
CA CYS A 150 -18.70 -7.39 -1.95
C CYS A 150 -18.50 -7.48 -3.47
N ASP A 151 -19.57 -7.68 -4.25
CA ASP A 151 -19.48 -7.69 -5.71
C ASP A 151 -18.97 -6.36 -6.28
N GLU A 152 -19.50 -5.23 -5.79
CA GLU A 152 -19.02 -3.89 -6.18
C GLU A 152 -17.52 -3.72 -5.89
N LEU A 153 -17.03 -4.23 -4.76
CA LEU A 153 -15.62 -4.16 -4.38
C LEU A 153 -14.75 -5.09 -5.24
N VAL A 154 -15.24 -6.28 -5.57
CA VAL A 154 -14.55 -7.23 -6.44
C VAL A 154 -14.43 -6.67 -7.86
N GLU A 155 -15.51 -6.11 -8.40
CA GLU A 155 -15.50 -5.43 -9.70
C GLU A 155 -14.55 -4.23 -9.70
N LEU A 156 -14.59 -3.42 -8.63
CA LEU A 156 -13.69 -2.27 -8.49
C LEU A 156 -12.21 -2.68 -8.52
N VAL A 157 -11.82 -3.76 -7.83
CA VAL A 157 -10.43 -4.24 -7.81
C VAL A 157 -10.05 -4.94 -9.11
N GLY A 158 -10.95 -5.74 -9.68
CA GLY A 158 -10.72 -6.51 -10.90
C GLY A 158 -10.74 -5.67 -12.19
N SER A 159 -11.36 -4.49 -12.18
CA SER A 159 -11.44 -3.62 -13.35
C SER A 159 -10.09 -3.03 -13.73
N ALA A 160 -9.67 -3.26 -14.98
CA ALA A 160 -8.46 -2.64 -15.54
C ALA A 160 -8.57 -1.10 -15.62
N GLU A 161 -9.79 -0.56 -15.75
CA GLU A 161 -10.02 0.88 -15.84
C GLU A 161 -9.81 1.58 -14.49
N SER A 162 -10.12 0.91 -13.38
CA SER A 162 -9.94 1.48 -12.05
C SER A 162 -8.45 1.62 -11.67
N GLY A 163 -7.60 0.76 -12.23
CA GLY A 163 -6.19 0.62 -11.87
C GLY A 163 -5.96 0.23 -10.39
N MET A 164 -7.01 -0.18 -9.68
CA MET A 164 -6.98 -0.36 -8.23
C MET A 164 -6.06 -1.50 -7.80
N MET A 165 -6.04 -2.59 -8.58
CA MET A 165 -5.18 -3.76 -8.34
C MET A 165 -3.70 -3.39 -8.19
N HIS A 166 -3.20 -2.38 -8.93
CA HIS A 166 -1.79 -1.96 -8.88
C HIS A 166 -1.39 -1.27 -7.57
N LEU A 167 -2.36 -0.89 -6.73
CA LEU A 167 -2.11 -0.28 -5.42
C LEU A 167 -1.88 -1.31 -4.33
N PHE A 168 -2.36 -2.54 -4.53
CA PHE A 168 -2.23 -3.62 -3.57
C PHE A 168 -0.81 -4.16 -3.56
N SER A 169 -0.30 -4.48 -2.37
CA SER A 169 0.88 -5.33 -2.27
C SER A 169 0.53 -6.77 -2.62
N GLN A 170 1.55 -7.61 -2.84
CA GLN A 170 1.33 -9.04 -3.04
C GLN A 170 0.60 -9.67 -1.84
N GLN A 171 0.96 -9.28 -0.61
CA GLN A 171 0.32 -9.78 0.60
C GLN A 171 -1.15 -9.36 0.68
N GLN A 172 -1.45 -8.10 0.38
CA GLN A 172 -2.83 -7.60 0.35
C GLN A 172 -3.66 -8.24 -0.75
N LEU A 173 -3.08 -8.55 -1.91
CA LEU A 173 -3.79 -9.32 -2.96
C LEU A 173 -4.10 -10.74 -2.50
N GLN A 174 -3.20 -11.39 -1.76
CA GLN A 174 -3.47 -12.72 -1.20
C GLN A 174 -4.61 -12.67 -0.18
N GLU A 175 -4.62 -11.66 0.69
CA GLU A 175 -5.70 -11.43 1.65
C GLU A 175 -7.03 -11.14 0.95
N PHE A 176 -7.00 -10.30 -0.09
CA PHE A 176 -8.16 -9.99 -0.92
C PHE A 176 -8.78 -11.25 -1.53
N LEU A 177 -7.96 -12.14 -2.11
CA LEU A 177 -8.43 -13.41 -2.69
C LEU A 177 -9.03 -14.36 -1.63
N ILE A 178 -8.53 -14.31 -0.39
CA ILE A 178 -9.11 -15.06 0.73
C ILE A 178 -10.51 -14.52 1.06
N PHE A 179 -10.67 -13.20 1.16
CA PHE A 179 -11.97 -12.60 1.41
C PHE A 179 -12.95 -12.82 0.26
N GLU A 180 -12.51 -12.72 -1.00
CA GLU A 180 -13.34 -13.05 -2.16
C GLU A 180 -13.83 -14.51 -2.07
N ARG A 181 -12.96 -15.45 -1.71
CA ARG A 181 -13.34 -16.85 -1.52
C ARG A 181 -14.35 -17.03 -0.38
N GLU A 182 -14.14 -16.40 0.77
CA GLU A 182 -15.07 -16.48 1.91
C GLU A 182 -16.43 -15.91 1.56
N TYR A 183 -16.45 -14.75 0.91
CA TYR A 183 -17.65 -14.12 0.37
C TYR A 183 -18.44 -15.06 -0.55
N LEU A 184 -17.78 -15.71 -1.51
CA LEU A 184 -18.43 -16.65 -2.43
C LEU A 184 -19.02 -17.86 -1.70
N ILE A 185 -18.34 -18.37 -0.67
CA ILE A 185 -18.87 -19.46 0.16
C ILE A 185 -20.15 -19.03 0.88
N CYS A 186 -20.15 -17.85 1.53
CA CYS A 186 -21.35 -17.32 2.19
C CYS A 186 -22.52 -17.16 1.22
N THR A 187 -22.24 -16.73 -0.01
CA THR A 187 -23.26 -16.59 -1.07
C THR A 187 -23.87 -17.95 -1.41
N MET A 188 -23.03 -18.97 -1.61
CA MET A 188 -23.50 -20.32 -1.91
C MET A 188 -24.31 -20.94 -0.77
N GLU A 189 -23.88 -20.78 0.48
CA GLU A 189 -24.60 -21.27 1.67
C GLU A 189 -25.98 -20.61 1.79
N PHE A 190 -26.07 -19.30 1.54
CA PHE A 190 -27.33 -18.58 1.53
C PHE A 190 -28.28 -19.01 0.40
N GLU A 191 -27.75 -19.27 -0.79
CA GLU A 191 -28.55 -19.80 -1.90
C GLU A 191 -29.09 -21.21 -1.60
N GLU A 192 -28.28 -22.05 -0.95
CA GLU A 192 -28.69 -23.41 -0.54
C GLU A 192 -29.83 -23.37 0.49
N ASP A 193 -29.76 -22.49 1.48
CA ASP A 193 -30.81 -22.28 2.49
C ASP A 193 -32.15 -21.79 1.90
N ARG A 194 -32.13 -21.20 0.69
CA ARG A 194 -33.33 -20.74 -0.03
C ARG A 194 -33.91 -21.78 -0.99
N LEU A 195 -33.24 -22.90 -1.22
CA LEU A 195 -33.79 -23.99 -2.03
C LEU A 195 -35.00 -24.60 -1.30
N PRO A 196 -36.15 -24.79 -1.97
CA PRO A 196 -37.30 -25.41 -1.34
C PRO A 196 -36.92 -26.84 -0.91
N CYS A 197 -37.18 -27.19 0.35
CA CYS A 197 -37.16 -28.59 0.77
C CYS A 197 -38.22 -29.34 -0.05
N ASP A 198 -37.80 -30.11 -1.05
CA ASP A 198 -38.67 -31.05 -1.72
C ASP A 198 -39.21 -32.02 -0.64
N GLY A 199 -40.52 -31.94 -0.38
CA GLY A 199 -41.25 -32.72 0.61
C GLY A 199 -41.55 -34.15 0.20
#